data_AF-A0AAV4IB63-F1
#
_entry.id   AF-A0AAV4IB63-F1
#
_cell.length_a   1.000
_cell.length_b   1.000
_cell.length_c   1.000
_cell.angle_alpha   90.00
_cell.angle_beta   90.00
_cell.angle_gamma   90.00
#
_symmetry.space_group_name_H-M   'P 1'
#
loop_
_entity.id
_entity.type
_entity.pdbx_description
1 polymer ?
#
loop_
_entity_poly.entity_id
_entity_poly.type
_entity_poly.pdbx_seq_one_letter_code
_entity_poly.pdbx_strand_id
1 'polypeptide(L)'
;MLPPHALLFSVEGTKLKTVEDLKYLTRIFFNDGTLDKVINARTLKASQALGRLRMLVLRKLNIRYCTKIKAYHDIVFISLLYGCETLTRYKGHLRQL
;
A
#
# COMPACT_ATOMS: atom_id res chain seq x y z
N MET A 1 -31.10 0.46 23.81
CA MET A 1 -31.05 -0.63 22.81
C MET A 1 -29.65 -0.61 22.19
N LEU A 2 -28.77 -1.54 22.57
CA LEU A 2 -27.34 -1.57 22.20
C LEU A 2 -27.18 -2.37 20.88
N PRO A 3 -26.38 -1.92 19.89
CA PRO A 3 -26.31 -2.62 18.61
C PRO A 3 -25.57 -3.96 18.74
N PRO A 4 -25.88 -4.97 17.89
CA PRO A 4 -25.69 -6.38 18.25
C PRO A 4 -24.26 -6.91 18.14
N HIS A 5 -23.27 -6.12 17.73
CA HIS A 5 -21.95 -6.65 17.33
C HIS A 5 -20.75 -5.85 17.88
N ALA A 6 -20.83 -5.37 19.13
CA ALA A 6 -19.63 -4.87 19.80
C ALA A 6 -18.76 -6.06 20.26
N LEU A 7 -17.98 -6.62 19.34
CA LEU A 7 -16.90 -7.56 19.67
C LEU A 7 -15.97 -6.89 20.69
N LEU A 8 -16.03 -7.38 21.93
CA LEU A 8 -15.46 -6.72 23.09
C LEU A 8 -14.02 -7.20 23.30
N PHE A 9 -13.12 -6.77 22.41
CA PHE A 9 -11.70 -7.04 22.55
C PHE A 9 -11.10 -6.14 23.63
N SER A 10 -10.48 -6.75 24.64
CA SER A 10 -9.82 -6.07 25.75
C SER A 10 -8.36 -6.49 25.80
N VAL A 11 -7.45 -5.52 25.85
CA VAL A 11 -6.01 -5.77 26.06
C VAL A 11 -5.66 -5.16 27.41
N GLU A 12 -5.14 -5.99 28.32
CA GLU A 12 -4.78 -5.58 29.69
C GLU A 12 -5.91 -4.84 30.44
N GLY A 13 -7.16 -5.28 30.25
CA GLY A 13 -8.33 -4.68 30.89
C GLY A 13 -8.85 -3.39 30.22
N THR A 14 -8.16 -2.89 29.20
CA THR A 14 -8.60 -1.72 28.42
C THR A 14 -9.41 -2.17 27.21
N LYS A 15 -10.67 -1.71 27.12
CA LYS A 15 -11.55 -1.98 25.97
C LYS A 15 -11.02 -1.26 24.72
N LEU A 16 -10.82 -2.01 23.64
CA LEU A 16 -10.40 -1.44 22.37
C LEU A 16 -11.57 -0.78 21.64
N LYS A 17 -11.29 0.36 21.00
CA LYS A 17 -12.26 1.07 20.16
C LYS A 17 -12.40 0.37 18.80
N THR A 18 -13.63 0.08 18.39
CA THR A 18 -13.92 -0.36 17.02
C THR A 18 -13.75 0.81 16.05
N VAL A 19 -12.98 0.60 14.98
CA VAL A 19 -12.74 1.58 13.93
C VAL A 19 -13.06 0.92 12.59
N GLU A 20 -13.68 1.66 11.67
CA GLU A 20 -14.00 1.17 10.32
C GLU A 20 -12.74 0.84 9.52
N ASP A 21 -11.81 1.79 9.41
CA ASP A 21 -10.54 1.58 8.73
C ASP A 21 -9.39 1.70 9.73
N LEU A 22 -8.67 0.60 9.94
CA LEU A 22 -7.51 0.58 10.82
C LEU A 22 -6.26 0.89 10.02
N LYS A 23 -5.71 2.08 10.23
CA LYS A 23 -4.41 2.45 9.69
C LYS A 23 -3.32 2.00 10.66
N TYR A 24 -2.48 1.06 10.23
CA TYR A 24 -1.33 0.60 11.00
C TYR A 24 -0.07 0.70 10.16
N LEU A 25 0.93 1.42 10.70
CA LEU A 25 2.15 1.79 9.99
C LEU A 25 1.86 2.41 8.61
N THR A 26 2.12 1.66 7.55
CA THR A 26 1.96 2.07 6.16
C THR A 26 0.79 1.36 5.45
N ARG A 27 0.04 0.51 6.17
CA ARG A 27 -1.09 -0.26 5.63
C ARG A 27 -2.41 0.20 6.24
N ILE A 28 -3.44 0.21 5.42
CA ILE A 28 -4.82 0.40 5.85
C ILE A 28 -5.49 -0.97 5.77
N PHE A 29 -6.10 -1.38 6.88
CA PHE A 29 -6.94 -2.54 6.97
C PHE A 29 -8.38 -2.04 6.92
N PHE A 30 -9.06 -2.35 5.82
CA PHE A 30 -10.46 -1.98 5.61
C PHE A 30 -11.35 -3.01 6.30
N ASN A 31 -12.43 -2.56 6.94
CA ASN A 31 -13.43 -3.44 7.55
C ASN A 31 -13.97 -4.50 6.57
N ASP A 32 -14.14 -4.10 5.31
CA ASP A 32 -14.67 -4.93 4.22
C ASP A 32 -13.71 -6.05 3.79
N GLY A 33 -12.47 -6.06 4.30
CA GLY A 33 -11.43 -7.02 3.93
C GLY A 33 -10.95 -6.92 2.48
N THR A 34 -11.46 -5.97 1.70
CA THR A 34 -11.18 -5.86 0.27
C THR A 34 -9.74 -5.44 0.01
N LEU A 35 -8.97 -6.34 -0.59
CA LEU A 35 -7.58 -6.09 -0.98
C LEU A 35 -7.47 -5.03 -2.08
N ASP A 36 -8.49 -4.88 -2.92
CA ASP A 36 -8.50 -3.94 -4.06
C ASP A 36 -8.30 -2.50 -3.62
N LYS A 37 -8.91 -2.08 -2.51
CA LYS A 37 -8.71 -0.73 -1.95
C LYS A 37 -7.25 -0.50 -1.55
N VAL A 38 -6.59 -1.51 -0.98
CA VAL A 38 -5.17 -1.45 -0.61
C VAL A 38 -4.29 -1.39 -1.87
N ILE A 39 -4.59 -2.22 -2.87
CA ILE A 39 -3.86 -2.24 -4.14
C ILE A 39 -4.00 -0.88 -4.82
N ASN A 40 -5.21 -0.35 -4.97
CA ASN A 40 -5.45 0.92 -5.64
C ASN A 40 -4.76 2.09 -4.92
N ALA A 41 -4.84 2.15 -3.59
CA ALA A 41 -4.14 3.17 -2.80
C ALA A 41 -2.61 3.11 -2.96
N ARG A 42 -2.04 1.90 -3.07
CA ARG A 42 -0.60 1.72 -3.31
C ARG A 42 -0.21 2.09 -4.75
N THR A 43 -0.99 1.67 -5.73
CA THR A 43 -0.81 2.05 -7.14
C THR A 43 -0.84 3.57 -7.30
N LEU A 44 -1.77 4.26 -6.63
CA LEU A 44 -1.84 5.71 -6.64
C LEU A 44 -0.55 6.34 -6.07
N LYS A 45 -0.04 5.85 -4.95
CA LYS A 45 1.22 6.33 -4.36
C LYS A 45 2.43 6.07 -5.26
N ALA A 46 2.50 4.89 -5.88
CA ALA A 46 3.55 4.54 -6.83
C ALA A 46 3.52 5.48 -8.04
N SER A 47 2.35 5.73 -8.60
CA SER A 47 2.14 6.68 -9.71
C SER A 47 2.57 8.10 -9.32
N GLN A 48 2.27 8.55 -8.10
CA GLN A 48 2.73 9.85 -7.60
C GLN A 48 4.26 9.91 -7.46
N ALA A 49 4.89 8.87 -6.92
CA ALA A 49 6.35 8.78 -6.80
C ALA A 49 7.02 8.79 -8.18
N LEU A 50 6.46 8.06 -9.16
CA LEU A 50 6.93 8.07 -10.54
C LEU A 50 6.76 9.44 -11.21
N GLY A 51 5.64 10.12 -10.97
CA GLY A 51 5.42 11.49 -11.41
C GLY A 51 6.48 12.46 -10.88
N ARG A 52 6.82 12.33 -9.58
CA ARG A 52 7.91 13.10 -8.95
C ARG A 52 9.26 12.79 -9.58
N LEU A 53 9.59 11.51 -9.76
CA LEU A 53 10.83 11.08 -10.44
C LEU A 53 10.94 11.68 -11.85
N ARG A 54 9.83 11.66 -12.59
CA ARG A 54 9.77 12.22 -13.94
C ARG A 54 10.10 13.72 -13.94
N MET A 55 9.57 14.49 -12.99
CA MET A 55 9.85 15.92 -12.89
C MET A 55 11.25 16.25 -12.38
N LEU A 56 11.74 15.48 -11.39
CA LEU A 56 13.00 15.76 -10.72
C LEU A 56 14.22 15.25 -11.49
N VAL A 57 14.09 14.13 -12.20
CA VAL A 57 15.23 13.47 -12.85
C VAL A 57 15.03 13.37 -14.36
N LEU A 58 13.93 12.74 -14.81
CA LEU A 58 13.79 12.37 -16.23
C LEU A 58 13.65 13.59 -17.16
N ARG A 59 12.93 14.64 -16.72
CA ARG A 59 12.72 15.88 -17.49
C ARG A 59 13.88 16.87 -17.41
N LYS A 60 14.86 16.70 -16.52
CA LYS A 60 15.96 17.65 -16.38
C LYS A 60 16.97 17.48 -17.52
N LEU A 61 17.30 18.57 -18.22
CA LEU A 61 18.28 18.56 -19.31
C LEU A 61 19.71 18.34 -18.81
N ASN A 62 20.02 18.84 -17.61
CA ASN A 62 21.37 18.80 -17.03
C ASN A 62 21.72 17.47 -16.35
N ILE A 63 20.90 16.43 -16.50
CA ILE A 63 21.15 15.10 -15.94
C ILE A 63 21.52 14.15 -17.06
N ARG A 64 22.65 13.44 -16.87
CA ARG A 64 23.15 12.46 -17.84
C ARG A 64 22.12 11.35 -18.08
N TYR A 65 22.02 10.93 -19.34
CA TYR A 65 21.07 9.90 -19.77
C TYR A 65 21.23 8.57 -19.00
N CYS A 66 22.46 8.13 -18.76
CA CYS A 66 22.74 6.92 -17.96
C CYS A 66 22.15 7.02 -16.54
N THR A 67 22.24 8.19 -15.90
CA THR A 67 21.68 8.43 -14.57
C THR A 67 20.16 8.40 -14.58
N LYS A 68 19.52 8.93 -15.64
CA LYS A 68 18.06 8.87 -15.80
C LYS A 68 17.57 7.43 -15.92
N ILE A 69 18.24 6.61 -16.74
CA ILE A 69 17.89 5.19 -16.90
C ILE A 69 18.07 4.46 -15.58
N LYS A 70 19.21 4.64 -14.90
CA LYS A 70 19.48 3.97 -13.63
C LYS A 70 18.46 4.36 -12.56
N ALA A 71 18.13 5.63 -12.44
CA ALA A 71 17.11 6.09 -11.50
C ALA A 71 15.72 5.53 -11.79
N TYR A 72 15.33 5.45 -13.07
CA TYR A 72 14.07 4.80 -13.46
C TYR A 72 14.07 3.33 -13.11
N HIS A 73 15.13 2.61 -13.48
CA HIS A 73 15.28 1.18 -13.19
C HIS A 73 15.20 0.92 -11.69
N ASP A 74 16.03 1.59 -10.88
CA ASP A 74 16.11 1.34 -9.44
C ASP A 74 14.77 1.64 -8.74
N ILE A 75 14.08 2.72 -9.11
CA ILE A 75 12.79 3.08 -8.49
C ILE A 75 11.67 2.14 -8.91
N VAL A 76 11.59 1.79 -10.19
CA VAL A 76 10.57 0.83 -10.68
C VAL A 76 10.81 -0.55 -10.08
N PHE A 77 12.07 -0.99 -10.07
CA PHE A 77 12.47 -2.28 -9.53
C PHE A 77 12.17 -2.39 -8.02
N ILE A 78 12.57 -1.40 -7.22
CA ILE A 78 12.26 -1.36 -5.77
C ILE A 78 10.75 -1.33 -5.54
N SER A 79 9.99 -0.54 -6.30
CA SER A 79 8.53 -0.45 -6.13
C SER A 79 7.84 -1.78 -6.44
N LEU A 80 8.31 -2.51 -7.46
CA LEU A 80 7.78 -3.81 -7.84
C LEU A 80 8.12 -4.88 -6.78
N LEU A 81 9.38 -4.96 -6.36
CA LEU A 81 9.83 -5.90 -5.35
C LEU A 81 9.10 -5.72 -4.01
N TYR A 82 9.07 -4.48 -3.50
CA TYR A 82 8.35 -4.17 -2.27
C TYR A 82 6.85 -4.48 -2.39
N GLY A 83 6.27 -4.26 -3.57
CA GLY A 83 4.91 -4.70 -3.89
C GLY A 83 4.75 -6.21 -3.72
N CYS A 84 5.63 -7.01 -4.34
CA CYS A 84 5.61 -8.47 -4.26
C CYS A 84 5.79 -8.99 -2.82
N GLU A 85 6.68 -8.39 -2.02
CA GLU A 85 6.92 -8.79 -0.64
C GLU A 85 5.74 -8.45 0.29
N THR A 86 5.15 -7.27 0.11
CA THR A 86 4.09 -6.76 1.01
C THR A 86 2.68 -7.11 0.58
N LEU A 87 2.49 -7.69 -0.61
CA LEU A 87 1.22 -8.28 -1.03
C LEU A 87 1.10 -9.67 -0.38
N THR A 88 0.40 -9.71 0.75
CA THR A 88 0.01 -10.97 1.39
C THR A 88 -0.81 -11.76 0.37
N ARG A 89 -0.37 -12.98 0.00
CA ARG A 89 -1.13 -13.87 -0.88
C ARG A 89 -2.50 -14.14 -0.25
N TYR A 90 -3.55 -13.50 -0.78
CA TYR A 90 -4.91 -13.73 -0.32
C TYR A 90 -5.35 -15.12 -0.81
N LYS A 91 -5.41 -16.08 0.11
CA LYS A 91 -5.78 -17.48 -0.17
C LYS A 91 -7.18 -17.63 -0.79
N GLY A 92 -8.05 -16.62 -0.68
CA GLY A 92 -9.37 -16.65 -1.29
C GLY A 92 -9.35 -16.61 -2.82
N HIS A 93 -8.37 -15.95 -3.44
CA HIS A 93 -8.27 -15.84 -4.90
C HIS A 93 -7.47 -16.99 -5.54
N LEU A 94 -6.62 -17.67 -4.76
CA LEU A 94 -5.90 -18.88 -5.19
C LEU A 94 -6.83 -20.09 -5.44
N ARG A 95 -8.10 -20.02 -5.02
CA ARG A 95 -9.11 -21.06 -5.31
C ARG A 95 -9.81 -20.88 -6.66
N GLN A 96 -9.55 -19.78 -7.35
CA GLN A 96 -10.12 -19.48 -8.68
C GLN A 96 -9.08 -19.66 -9.81
N LEU A 97 -7.89 -20.14 -9.47
CA LEU A 97 -6.81 -20.56 -10.37
C LEU A 97 -6.66 -22.08 -10.27
#